data_AF-A0A9D4Y410-F1
#
_entry.id   AF-A0A9D4Y410-F1
#
_cell.length_a   1.000
_cell.length_b   1.000
_cell.length_c   1.000
_cell.angle_alpha   90.00
_cell.angle_beta   90.00
_cell.angle_gamma   90.00
#
_symmetry.space_group_name_H-M   'P 1'
#
loop_
_entity.id
_entity.type
_entity.pdbx_description
1 polymer ?
#
loop_
_entity_poly.entity_id
_entity_poly.type
_entity_poly.pdbx_seq_one_letter_code
_entity_poly.pdbx_strand_id
1 'polypeptide(L)'
;MKGVEEICGWKYYGICFVGGMLSSGATHLAITPLDVLKVNMQVYPNKYNNGIVSGLSTIWKQQGSYALWRGWSGKLCGYGIQGGFKYALYEYFKNLYADHLLLHSTRNSIFFLSGLSAQILADLTLAPFEAVKIRLQIQPNFAKGLSDGFPLVYRNEGLPGFYRGLIPLWSRNLPFSMVMFSSFEHSVDLIYKNIVHKRKEDCSTPQQLGVTCFAAYTAGALATVISNPADNVMTSLYKKKAESAMQAIKNIGFINLFTRSLPIRIALLGPVITLQWFLYDTIKVLSGLFIRLDSIDPLLARDFRIFENSSTIEGMEVTTMTPQ
;
A
#
# COMPACT_ATOMS: atom_id res chain seq x y z
N MET A 1 2.95 -33.10 -6.26
CA MET A 1 2.91 -32.32 -7.51
C MET A 1 1.51 -31.88 -7.94
N LYS A 2 0.43 -32.66 -7.76
CA LYS A 2 -0.96 -32.20 -8.05
C LYS A 2 -1.53 -31.09 -7.14
N GLY A 3 -0.94 -30.87 -5.96
CA GLY A 3 -1.42 -29.85 -5.01
C GLY A 3 -0.88 -28.43 -5.25
N VAL A 4 0.12 -28.22 -6.11
CA VAL A 4 0.74 -26.90 -6.32
C VAL A 4 0.11 -26.16 -7.50
N GLU A 5 -0.35 -26.88 -8.54
CA GLU A 5 -1.06 -26.27 -9.68
C GLU A 5 -2.45 -25.72 -9.31
N GLU A 6 -3.11 -26.25 -8.28
CA GLU A 6 -4.41 -25.76 -7.81
C GLU A 6 -4.32 -24.43 -7.02
N ILE A 7 -3.11 -24.04 -6.58
CA ILE A 7 -2.87 -22.90 -5.67
C ILE A 7 -2.56 -21.59 -6.44
N CYS A 8 -2.21 -21.66 -7.72
CA CYS A 8 -2.01 -20.49 -8.61
C CYS A 8 -3.13 -20.31 -9.64
N GLY A 9 -4.30 -20.93 -9.42
CA GLY A 9 -5.44 -20.81 -10.33
C GLY A 9 -6.15 -19.46 -10.26
N TRP A 10 -6.99 -19.16 -11.25
CA TRP A 10 -7.83 -17.95 -11.28
C TRP A 10 -8.67 -17.71 -10.01
N LYS A 11 -9.00 -18.79 -9.28
CA LYS A 11 -9.66 -18.73 -7.98
C LYS A 11 -8.82 -18.00 -6.91
N TYR A 12 -7.51 -18.23 -6.88
CA TYR A 12 -6.59 -17.56 -5.96
C TYR A 12 -6.57 -16.06 -6.21
N TYR A 13 -6.34 -15.64 -7.46
CA TYR A 13 -6.35 -14.22 -7.83
C TYR A 13 -7.72 -13.57 -7.58
N GLY A 14 -8.82 -14.32 -7.76
CA GLY A 14 -10.17 -13.87 -7.42
C GLY A 14 -10.35 -13.61 -5.92
N ILE A 15 -9.84 -14.48 -5.05
CA ILE A 15 -9.88 -14.24 -3.60
C ILE A 15 -8.99 -13.05 -3.22
N CYS A 16 -7.81 -12.91 -3.83
CA CYS A 16 -6.96 -11.73 -3.63
C CYS A 16 -7.66 -10.44 -4.10
N PHE A 17 -8.44 -10.51 -5.19
CA PHE A 17 -9.23 -9.38 -5.67
C PHE A 17 -10.33 -8.98 -4.68
N VAL A 18 -11.16 -9.95 -4.26
CA VAL A 18 -12.27 -9.67 -3.33
C VAL A 18 -11.73 -9.24 -1.97
N GLY A 19 -10.71 -9.92 -1.46
CA GLY A 19 -10.05 -9.56 -0.21
C GLY A 19 -9.40 -8.18 -0.27
N GLY A 20 -8.74 -7.86 -1.38
CA GLY A 20 -8.14 -6.54 -1.61
C GLY A 20 -9.18 -5.43 -1.71
N MET A 21 -10.33 -5.72 -2.32
CA MET A 21 -11.43 -4.78 -2.50
C MET A 21 -12.14 -4.49 -1.19
N LEU A 22 -12.46 -5.52 -0.41
CA LEU A 22 -13.12 -5.36 0.89
C LEU A 22 -12.19 -4.70 1.91
N SER A 23 -10.92 -5.13 1.99
CA SER A 23 -9.97 -4.55 2.93
C SER A 23 -9.72 -3.07 2.64
N SER A 24 -9.37 -2.72 1.40
CA SER A 24 -9.09 -1.33 1.02
C SER A 24 -10.34 -0.46 1.07
N GLY A 25 -11.48 -0.97 0.60
CA GLY A 25 -12.74 -0.24 0.66
C GLY A 25 -13.16 0.08 2.09
N ALA A 26 -13.10 -0.91 2.99
CA ALA A 26 -13.48 -0.74 4.39
C ALA A 26 -12.52 0.20 5.14
N THR A 27 -11.21 0.09 4.95
CA THR A 27 -10.25 1.00 5.60
C THR A 27 -10.39 2.44 5.11
N HIS A 28 -10.58 2.65 3.80
CA HIS A 28 -10.80 3.98 3.25
C HIS A 28 -12.16 4.56 3.62
N LEU A 29 -13.18 3.74 3.83
CA LEU A 29 -14.44 4.17 4.42
C LEU A 29 -14.20 4.65 5.86
N ALA A 30 -13.57 3.81 6.70
CA ALA A 30 -13.31 4.12 8.11
C ALA A 30 -12.49 5.40 8.31
N ILE A 31 -11.52 5.68 7.43
CA ILE A 31 -10.67 6.89 7.51
C ILE A 31 -11.36 8.15 6.96
N THR A 32 -12.56 8.03 6.37
CA THR A 32 -13.24 9.13 5.68
C THR A 32 -13.40 10.39 6.55
N PRO A 33 -13.82 10.32 7.84
CA PRO A 33 -13.91 11.49 8.70
C PRO A 33 -12.58 12.22 8.90
N LEU A 34 -11.48 11.48 9.06
CA LEU A 34 -10.15 12.06 9.25
C LEU A 34 -9.63 12.74 7.99
N ASP A 35 -9.92 12.17 6.83
CA ASP A 35 -9.59 12.80 5.55
C ASP A 35 -10.41 14.08 5.29
N VAL A 36 -11.70 14.06 5.60
CA VAL A 36 -12.55 15.27 5.49
C VAL A 36 -12.00 16.36 6.39
N LEU A 37 -11.63 16.02 7.63
CA LEU A 37 -10.97 16.96 8.53
C LEU A 37 -9.65 17.47 7.94
N LYS A 38 -8.79 16.59 7.42
CA LYS A 38 -7.49 16.95 6.84
C LYS A 38 -7.67 17.98 5.72
N VAL A 39 -8.62 17.76 4.80
CA VAL A 39 -8.91 18.72 3.72
C VAL A 39 -9.40 20.05 4.30
N ASN A 40 -10.31 20.03 5.29
CA ASN A 40 -10.79 21.23 5.95
C ASN A 40 -9.68 22.03 6.66
N MET A 41 -8.76 21.35 7.35
CA MET A 41 -7.58 21.98 7.97
C MET A 41 -6.63 22.59 6.92
N GLN A 42 -6.50 21.95 5.75
CA GLN A 42 -5.65 22.46 4.68
C GLN A 42 -6.25 23.67 3.95
N VAL A 43 -7.58 23.75 3.85
CA VAL A 43 -8.28 24.86 3.21
C VAL A 43 -8.49 26.02 4.19
N TYR A 44 -8.81 25.73 5.47
CA TYR A 44 -9.11 26.73 6.50
C TYR A 44 -8.23 26.54 7.76
N PRO A 45 -6.92 26.80 7.66
CA PRO A 45 -5.97 26.52 8.74
C PRO A 45 -6.31 27.25 10.06
N ASN A 46 -6.79 28.49 9.98
CA ASN A 46 -7.14 29.29 11.17
C ASN A 46 -8.40 28.79 11.89
N LYS A 47 -9.27 28.05 11.19
CA LYS A 47 -10.56 27.58 11.72
C LYS A 47 -10.44 26.22 12.43
N TYR A 48 -9.49 25.39 12.01
CA TYR A 48 -9.33 24.01 12.47
C TYR A 48 -7.95 23.78 13.10
N ASN A 49 -7.37 24.78 13.76
CA ASN A 49 -6.03 24.72 14.37
C ASN A 49 -5.97 23.96 15.70
N ASN A 50 -7.09 23.79 16.41
CA ASN A 50 -7.16 23.23 17.76
C ASN A 50 -7.13 21.68 17.82
N GLY A 51 -6.48 21.03 16.85
CA GLY A 51 -6.28 19.58 16.82
C GLY A 51 -7.44 18.75 16.25
N ILE A 52 -7.25 17.43 16.22
CA ILE A 52 -8.10 16.49 15.48
C ILE A 52 -9.51 16.40 16.08
N VAL A 53 -9.62 16.20 17.40
CA VAL A 53 -10.91 16.03 18.09
C VAL A 53 -11.74 17.31 18.01
N SER A 54 -11.12 18.48 18.25
CA SER A 54 -11.79 19.76 18.10
C SER A 54 -12.24 19.99 16.67
N GLY A 55 -11.40 19.66 15.68
CA GLY A 55 -11.75 19.83 14.27
C GLY A 55 -12.93 18.97 13.84
N LEU A 56 -12.96 17.69 14.23
CA LEU A 56 -14.10 16.80 13.96
C LEU A 56 -15.38 17.30 14.65
N SER A 57 -15.28 17.76 15.90
CA SER A 57 -16.41 18.33 16.65
C SER A 57 -16.95 19.60 15.98
N THR A 58 -16.07 20.48 15.48
CA THR A 58 -16.46 21.69 14.75
C THR A 58 -17.21 21.34 13.46
N ILE A 59 -16.73 20.36 12.68
CA ILE A 59 -17.41 19.93 11.45
C ILE A 59 -18.79 19.36 11.77
N TRP A 60 -18.90 18.49 12.78
CA TRP A 60 -20.17 17.93 13.21
C TRP A 60 -21.14 19.04 13.62
N LYS A 61 -20.74 19.93 14.53
CA LYS A 61 -21.63 20.98 15.06
C LYS A 61 -22.09 21.98 14.00
N GLN A 62 -21.25 22.29 13.00
CA GLN A 62 -21.57 23.31 11.99
C GLN A 62 -22.23 22.76 10.72
N GLN A 63 -21.88 21.53 10.31
CA GLN A 63 -22.29 20.98 9.02
C GLN A 63 -23.06 19.65 9.15
N GLY A 64 -23.23 19.13 10.37
CA GLY A 64 -23.91 17.87 10.67
C GLY A 64 -23.01 16.64 10.53
N SER A 65 -23.49 15.50 11.02
CA SER A 65 -22.79 14.20 10.97
C SER A 65 -22.53 13.74 9.53
N TYR A 66 -23.42 14.05 8.59
CA TYR A 66 -23.26 13.74 7.17
C TYR A 66 -22.01 14.38 6.55
N ALA A 67 -21.58 15.55 7.06
CA ALA A 67 -20.40 16.25 6.53
C ALA A 67 -19.11 15.44 6.69
N LEU A 68 -18.99 14.66 7.78
CA LEU A 68 -17.83 13.80 8.05
C LEU A 68 -17.68 12.66 7.03
N TRP A 69 -18.76 12.30 6.35
CA TRP A 69 -18.79 11.21 5.37
C TRP A 69 -18.86 11.71 3.94
N ARG A 70 -18.64 13.01 3.69
CA ARG A 70 -18.67 13.56 2.32
C ARG A 70 -17.64 12.87 1.42
N GLY A 71 -18.13 12.33 0.30
CA GLY A 71 -17.32 11.60 -0.67
C GLY A 71 -16.99 10.16 -0.27
N TRP A 72 -17.68 9.58 0.72
CA TRP A 72 -17.46 8.20 1.16
C TRP A 72 -17.62 7.19 0.02
N SER A 73 -18.59 7.37 -0.88
CA SER A 73 -18.84 6.43 -1.99
C SER A 73 -17.70 6.44 -3.01
N GLY A 74 -17.14 7.63 -3.29
CA GLY A 74 -15.89 7.81 -4.05
C GLY A 74 -14.74 7.00 -3.50
N LYS A 75 -14.61 7.00 -2.17
CA LYS A 75 -13.53 6.30 -1.49
C LYS A 75 -13.75 4.80 -1.42
N LEU A 76 -14.94 4.38 -1.00
CA LEU A 76 -15.29 2.97 -0.88
C LEU A 76 -15.16 2.26 -2.23
N CYS A 77 -15.81 2.80 -3.27
CA CYS A 77 -15.79 2.17 -4.59
C CYS A 77 -14.43 2.34 -5.28
N GLY A 78 -13.86 3.56 -5.27
CA GLY A 78 -12.59 3.84 -5.94
C GLY A 78 -11.43 3.08 -5.34
N TYR A 79 -11.17 3.23 -4.03
CA TYR A 79 -10.08 2.52 -3.37
C TYR A 79 -10.39 1.04 -3.14
N GLY A 80 -11.66 0.63 -3.10
CA GLY A 80 -12.04 -0.77 -3.13
C GLY A 80 -11.61 -1.42 -4.44
N ILE A 81 -12.09 -0.94 -5.59
CA ILE A 81 -11.74 -1.51 -6.90
C ILE A 81 -10.22 -1.46 -7.13
N GLN A 82 -9.59 -0.32 -6.81
CA GLN A 82 -8.13 -0.17 -6.86
C GLN A 82 -7.43 -1.20 -5.96
N GLY A 83 -7.92 -1.40 -4.75
CA GLY A 83 -7.42 -2.41 -3.82
C GLY A 83 -7.50 -3.81 -4.40
N GLY A 84 -8.65 -4.20 -4.95
CA GLY A 84 -8.83 -5.51 -5.56
C GLY A 84 -7.84 -5.78 -6.68
N PHE A 85 -7.71 -4.84 -7.62
CA PHE A 85 -6.69 -4.97 -8.67
C PHE A 85 -5.27 -4.96 -8.12
N LYS A 86 -4.96 -4.09 -7.16
CA LYS A 86 -3.62 -3.98 -6.56
C LYS A 86 -3.16 -5.31 -5.96
N TYR A 87 -3.98 -5.94 -5.11
CA TYR A 87 -3.58 -7.20 -4.47
C TYR A 87 -3.61 -8.39 -5.43
N ALA A 88 -4.62 -8.50 -6.29
CA ALA A 88 -4.69 -9.60 -7.25
C ALA A 88 -3.55 -9.56 -8.28
N LEU A 89 -3.28 -8.38 -8.85
CA LEU A 89 -2.20 -8.21 -9.81
C LEU A 89 -0.83 -8.31 -9.17
N TYR A 90 -0.68 -7.88 -7.92
CA TYR A 90 0.58 -8.05 -7.19
C TYR A 90 0.96 -9.52 -7.09
N GLU A 91 0.02 -10.38 -6.69
CA GLU A 91 0.24 -11.81 -6.60
C GLU A 91 0.48 -12.45 -7.98
N TYR A 92 -0.27 -12.01 -9.01
CA TYR A 92 -0.08 -12.45 -10.39
C TYR A 92 1.32 -12.11 -10.93
N PHE A 93 1.75 -10.84 -10.81
CA PHE A 93 3.06 -10.40 -11.28
C PHE A 93 4.20 -11.00 -10.46
N LYS A 94 3.99 -11.22 -9.16
CA LYS A 94 4.97 -11.92 -8.32
C LYS A 94 5.23 -13.32 -8.86
N ASN A 95 4.19 -14.08 -9.20
CA ASN A 95 4.34 -15.42 -9.78
C ASN A 95 4.96 -15.34 -11.18
N LEU A 96 4.45 -14.45 -12.04
CA LEU A 96 4.97 -14.27 -13.41
C LEU A 96 6.47 -13.93 -13.43
N TYR A 97 6.90 -12.98 -12.59
CA TYR A 97 8.31 -12.60 -12.50
C TYR A 97 9.14 -13.64 -11.75
N ALA A 98 8.55 -14.34 -10.77
CA ALA A 98 9.20 -15.48 -10.13
C ALA A 98 9.39 -16.65 -11.09
N ASP A 99 8.62 -16.80 -12.17
CA ASP A 99 8.84 -17.86 -13.17
C ASP A 99 9.83 -17.43 -14.26
N HIS A 100 9.81 -16.14 -14.65
CA HIS A 100 10.58 -15.63 -15.80
C HIS A 100 11.91 -14.95 -15.45
N LEU A 101 12.10 -14.38 -14.26
CA LEU A 101 13.33 -13.62 -13.87
C LEU A 101 14.33 -14.44 -13.04
N LEU A 102 14.15 -15.76 -12.90
CA LEU A 102 14.91 -16.66 -12.02
C LEU A 102 16.42 -16.76 -12.26
N LEU A 103 16.94 -16.26 -13.39
CA LEU A 103 18.33 -16.50 -13.78
C LEU A 103 19.32 -15.41 -13.34
N HIS A 104 18.87 -14.17 -13.09
CA HIS A 104 19.79 -13.06 -12.76
C HIS A 104 19.26 -11.98 -11.81
N SER A 105 18.00 -12.06 -11.35
CA SER A 105 17.41 -10.98 -10.55
C SER A 105 17.35 -11.31 -9.05
N THR A 106 17.59 -10.30 -8.21
CA THR A 106 17.46 -10.41 -6.76
C THR A 106 15.99 -10.48 -6.35
N ARG A 107 15.68 -11.22 -5.27
CA ARG A 107 14.31 -11.35 -4.71
C ARG A 107 13.62 -10.00 -4.50
N ASN A 108 14.37 -8.98 -4.07
CA ASN A 108 13.85 -7.62 -3.86
C ASN A 108 13.35 -6.98 -5.17
N SER A 109 14.01 -7.27 -6.29
CA SER A 109 13.62 -6.75 -7.61
C SER A 109 12.29 -7.33 -8.06
N ILE A 110 12.02 -8.61 -7.76
CA ILE A 110 10.73 -9.27 -8.04
C ILE A 110 9.60 -8.57 -7.28
N PHE A 111 9.74 -8.38 -5.97
CA PHE A 111 8.71 -7.70 -5.17
C PHE A 111 8.49 -6.25 -5.60
N PHE A 112 9.58 -5.55 -5.92
CA PHE A 112 9.54 -4.15 -6.34
C PHE A 112 8.85 -3.99 -7.70
N LEU A 113 9.20 -4.81 -8.70
CA LEU A 113 8.58 -4.80 -10.03
C LEU A 113 7.12 -5.27 -9.96
N SER A 114 6.81 -6.28 -9.15
CA SER A 114 5.43 -6.75 -8.97
C SER A 114 4.54 -5.65 -8.37
N GLY A 115 5.03 -4.96 -7.34
CA GLY A 115 4.35 -3.82 -6.72
C GLY A 115 4.15 -2.67 -7.71
N LEU A 116 5.16 -2.34 -8.51
CA LEU A 116 5.08 -1.31 -9.55
C LEU A 116 4.01 -1.65 -10.59
N SER A 117 4.10 -2.83 -11.22
CA SER A 117 3.20 -3.25 -12.30
C SER A 117 1.75 -3.35 -11.83
N ALA A 118 1.54 -3.91 -10.63
CA ALA A 118 0.21 -3.98 -10.03
C ALA A 118 -0.36 -2.58 -9.75
N GLN A 119 0.45 -1.66 -9.22
CA GLN A 119 0.01 -0.32 -8.87
C GLN A 119 -0.35 0.51 -10.12
N ILE A 120 0.42 0.41 -11.20
CA ILE A 120 0.14 1.12 -12.46
C ILE A 120 -1.27 0.78 -12.95
N LEU A 121 -1.58 -0.51 -13.05
CA LEU A 121 -2.87 -1.00 -13.54
C LEU A 121 -4.01 -0.70 -12.56
N ALA A 122 -3.76 -0.85 -11.26
CA ALA A 122 -4.74 -0.52 -10.23
C ALA A 122 -5.12 0.98 -10.27
N ASP A 123 -4.15 1.88 -10.48
CA ASP A 123 -4.38 3.32 -10.53
C ASP A 123 -5.18 3.76 -11.78
N LEU A 124 -5.14 3.01 -12.87
CA LEU A 124 -6.03 3.26 -14.02
C LEU A 124 -7.51 3.09 -13.66
N THR A 125 -7.80 2.18 -12.73
CA THR A 125 -9.17 1.98 -12.23
C THR A 125 -9.56 3.03 -11.19
N LEU A 126 -8.59 3.57 -10.44
CA LEU A 126 -8.81 4.60 -9.43
C LEU A 126 -8.98 6.00 -10.02
N ALA A 127 -8.25 6.32 -11.09
CA ALA A 127 -8.20 7.67 -11.65
C ALA A 127 -9.59 8.28 -11.95
N PRO A 128 -10.56 7.55 -12.55
CA PRO A 128 -11.89 8.08 -12.77
C PRO A 128 -12.62 8.45 -11.47
N PHE A 129 -12.50 7.63 -10.42
CA PHE A 129 -13.13 7.90 -9.12
C PHE A 129 -12.48 9.10 -8.42
N GLU A 130 -11.15 9.22 -8.47
CA GLU A 130 -10.44 10.39 -7.93
C GLU A 130 -10.83 11.67 -8.65
N ALA A 131 -10.95 11.63 -9.99
CA ALA A 131 -11.35 12.77 -10.79
C ALA A 131 -12.75 13.30 -10.39
N VAL A 132 -13.71 12.41 -10.18
CA VAL A 132 -15.06 12.79 -9.71
C VAL A 132 -15.01 13.26 -8.26
N LYS A 133 -14.32 12.54 -7.37
CA LYS A 133 -14.17 12.87 -5.94
C LYS A 133 -13.59 14.27 -5.75
N ILE A 134 -12.52 14.61 -6.47
CA ILE A 134 -11.86 15.92 -6.34
C ILE A 134 -12.83 17.05 -6.73
N ARG A 135 -13.60 16.88 -7.82
CA ARG A 135 -14.59 17.89 -8.24
C ARG A 135 -15.72 18.03 -7.21
N LEU A 136 -16.24 16.92 -6.68
CA LEU A 136 -17.22 16.92 -5.60
C LEU A 136 -16.73 17.65 -4.33
N GLN A 137 -15.42 17.58 -4.03
CA GLN A 137 -14.84 18.24 -2.85
C GLN A 137 -14.55 19.72 -3.05
N ILE A 138 -14.20 20.13 -4.28
CA ILE A 138 -13.82 21.52 -4.59
C ILE A 138 -15.05 22.36 -4.98
N GLN A 139 -16.04 21.76 -5.64
CA GLN A 139 -17.18 22.47 -6.21
C GLN A 139 -18.48 22.08 -5.48
N PRO A 140 -19.01 22.94 -4.60
CA PRO A 140 -20.16 22.61 -3.75
C PRO A 140 -21.47 22.32 -4.51
N ASN A 141 -21.55 22.64 -5.80
CA ASN A 141 -22.73 22.43 -6.65
C ASN A 141 -22.47 21.53 -7.88
N PHE A 142 -21.36 20.79 -7.92
CA PHE A 142 -21.02 19.97 -9.09
C PHE A 142 -21.94 18.76 -9.25
N ALA A 143 -22.05 17.92 -8.23
CA ALA A 143 -22.90 16.74 -8.25
C ALA A 143 -23.24 16.31 -6.81
N LYS A 144 -24.29 15.47 -6.65
CA LYS A 144 -24.69 14.93 -5.35
C LYS A 144 -23.84 13.73 -4.91
N GLY A 145 -23.18 13.06 -5.86
CA GLY A 145 -22.35 11.88 -5.61
C GLY A 145 -21.71 11.34 -6.88
N LEU A 146 -21.18 10.11 -6.81
CA LEU A 146 -20.56 9.45 -7.95
C LEU A 146 -21.55 9.22 -9.11
N SER A 147 -22.78 8.78 -8.83
CA SER A 147 -23.79 8.45 -9.84
C SER A 147 -24.04 9.60 -10.82
N ASP A 148 -24.08 10.82 -10.29
CA ASP A 148 -24.37 12.03 -11.06
C ASP A 148 -23.05 12.66 -11.57
N GLY A 149 -21.96 12.49 -10.82
CA GLY A 149 -20.66 13.05 -11.13
C GLY A 149 -19.97 12.38 -12.32
N PHE A 150 -20.07 11.06 -12.48
CA PHE A 150 -19.50 10.35 -13.62
C PHE A 150 -20.07 10.83 -14.97
N PRO A 151 -21.41 10.84 -15.17
CA PRO A 151 -22.00 11.38 -16.39
C PRO A 151 -21.63 12.84 -16.64
N LEU A 152 -21.55 13.65 -15.58
CA LEU A 152 -21.24 15.08 -15.71
C LEU A 152 -19.79 15.33 -16.16
N VAL A 153 -18.82 14.61 -15.59
CA VAL A 153 -17.42 14.69 -16.06
C VAL A 153 -17.32 14.24 -17.51
N TYR A 154 -17.97 13.12 -17.86
CA TYR A 154 -17.95 12.62 -19.23
C TYR A 154 -18.56 13.62 -20.22
N ARG A 155 -19.69 14.25 -19.87
CA ARG A 155 -20.34 15.25 -20.71
C ARG A 155 -19.51 16.52 -20.92
N ASN A 156 -18.79 16.96 -19.88
CA ASN A 156 -18.06 18.24 -19.92
C ASN A 156 -16.63 18.10 -20.46
N GLU A 157 -15.96 16.97 -20.21
CA GLU A 157 -14.52 16.81 -20.47
C GLU A 157 -14.18 15.51 -21.25
N GLY A 158 -15.17 14.65 -21.49
CA GLY A 158 -14.96 13.35 -22.14
C GLY A 158 -14.11 12.38 -21.32
N LEU A 159 -13.63 11.31 -21.97
CA LEU A 159 -12.70 10.34 -21.37
C LEU A 159 -11.39 10.97 -20.84
N PRO A 160 -10.76 11.95 -21.53
CA PRO A 160 -9.54 12.58 -21.02
C PRO A 160 -9.72 13.27 -19.67
N GLY A 161 -10.93 13.74 -19.35
CA GLY A 161 -11.25 14.38 -18.06
C GLY A 161 -11.02 13.49 -16.84
N PHE A 162 -11.17 12.16 -16.99
CA PHE A 162 -10.94 11.18 -15.93
C PHE A 162 -9.46 10.91 -15.68
N TYR A 163 -8.62 11.01 -16.70
CA TYR A 163 -7.19 10.63 -16.63
C TYR A 163 -6.24 11.82 -16.55
N ARG A 164 -6.74 13.07 -16.59
CA ARG A 164 -5.92 14.29 -16.44
C ARG A 164 -5.09 14.31 -15.14
N GLY A 165 -5.55 13.63 -14.09
CA GLY A 165 -4.87 13.51 -12.80
C GLY A 165 -3.95 12.28 -12.65
N LEU A 166 -3.70 11.51 -13.72
CA LEU A 166 -3.01 10.23 -13.62
C LEU A 166 -1.52 10.38 -13.28
N ILE A 167 -0.81 11.32 -13.91
CA ILE A 167 0.64 11.51 -13.67
C ILE A 167 0.92 11.85 -12.19
N PRO A 168 0.20 12.79 -11.55
CA PRO A 168 0.45 13.06 -10.15
C PRO A 168 -0.06 11.94 -9.23
N LEU A 169 -1.11 11.21 -9.62
CA LEU A 169 -1.58 10.02 -8.91
C LEU A 169 -0.45 8.97 -8.85
N TRP A 170 0.13 8.62 -9.99
CA TRP A 170 1.26 7.69 -10.07
C TRP A 170 2.49 8.18 -9.32
N SER A 171 2.81 9.47 -9.44
CA SER A 171 3.98 10.04 -8.77
C SER A 171 3.90 9.91 -7.24
N ARG A 172 2.69 9.88 -6.68
CA ARG A 172 2.46 9.61 -5.25
C ARG A 172 2.39 8.11 -4.95
N ASN A 173 1.63 7.37 -5.74
CA ASN A 173 1.24 6.00 -5.41
C ASN A 173 2.33 4.96 -5.75
N LEU A 174 3.06 5.14 -6.86
CA LEU A 174 4.08 4.18 -7.29
C LEU A 174 5.22 4.05 -6.27
N PRO A 175 5.90 5.15 -5.83
CA PRO A 175 7.02 5.03 -4.90
C PRO A 175 6.59 4.42 -3.56
N PHE A 176 5.39 4.75 -3.11
CA PHE A 176 4.82 4.20 -1.88
C PHE A 176 4.56 2.70 -2.01
N SER A 177 3.88 2.26 -3.08
CA SER A 177 3.48 0.86 -3.26
C SER A 177 4.68 -0.08 -3.41
N MET A 178 5.67 0.34 -4.21
CA MET A 178 6.89 -0.44 -4.46
C MET A 178 7.65 -0.74 -3.17
N VAL A 179 7.83 0.27 -2.32
CA VAL A 179 8.50 0.12 -1.03
C VAL A 179 7.61 -0.64 -0.05
N MET A 180 6.32 -0.35 0.00
CA MET A 180 5.40 -0.98 0.94
C MET A 180 5.36 -2.49 0.75
N PHE A 181 5.15 -2.99 -0.47
CA PHE A 181 5.11 -4.43 -0.72
C PHE A 181 6.48 -5.09 -0.49
N SER A 182 7.57 -4.48 -0.94
CA SER A 182 8.92 -5.03 -0.74
C SER A 182 9.32 -5.09 0.74
N SER A 183 9.09 -4.00 1.48
CA SER A 183 9.37 -3.94 2.91
C SER A 183 8.43 -4.83 3.74
N PHE A 184 7.20 -5.04 3.30
CA PHE A 184 6.26 -5.96 3.97
C PHE A 184 6.78 -7.39 3.90
N GLU A 185 7.09 -7.88 2.69
CA GLU A 185 7.63 -9.23 2.47
C GLU A 185 8.91 -9.44 3.28
N HIS A 186 9.84 -8.47 3.24
CA HIS A 186 11.08 -8.54 4.01
C HIS A 186 10.84 -8.51 5.54
N SER A 187 9.93 -7.68 6.01
CA SER A 187 9.59 -7.61 7.45
C SER A 187 9.00 -8.93 7.92
N VAL A 188 8.08 -9.52 7.14
CA VAL A 188 7.51 -10.84 7.42
C VAL A 188 8.62 -11.89 7.53
N ASP A 189 9.54 -11.96 6.56
CA ASP A 189 10.63 -12.94 6.60
C ASP A 189 11.53 -12.78 7.81
N LEU A 190 11.93 -11.55 8.12
CA LEU A 190 12.80 -11.27 9.27
C LEU A 190 12.14 -11.71 10.58
N ILE A 191 10.84 -11.47 10.74
CA ILE A 191 10.10 -11.87 11.95
C ILE A 191 10.02 -13.39 12.05
N TYR A 192 9.72 -14.08 10.94
CA TYR A 192 9.66 -15.54 10.96
C TYR A 192 11.03 -16.20 11.20
N LYS A 193 12.10 -15.65 10.61
CA LYS A 193 13.48 -16.14 10.79
C LYS A 193 14.02 -15.88 12.19
N ASN A 194 13.87 -14.66 12.71
CA ASN A 194 14.58 -14.23 13.93
C ASN A 194 13.76 -14.34 15.22
N ILE A 195 12.43 -14.37 15.14
CA ILE A 195 11.55 -14.32 16.32
C ILE A 195 10.79 -15.63 16.47
N VAL A 196 10.09 -16.05 15.42
CA VAL A 196 9.12 -17.16 15.52
C VAL A 196 9.78 -18.54 15.47
N HIS A 197 10.90 -18.69 14.73
CA HIS A 197 11.65 -19.96 14.58
C HIS A 197 10.76 -21.19 14.25
N LYS A 198 9.61 -20.96 13.60
CA LYS A 198 8.67 -21.98 13.15
C LYS A 198 8.27 -21.69 11.71
N ARG A 199 7.97 -22.74 10.95
CA ARG A 199 7.36 -22.59 9.63
C ARG A 199 5.99 -21.94 9.77
N LYS A 200 5.60 -21.13 8.78
CA LYS A 200 4.30 -20.42 8.77
C LYS A 200 3.11 -21.37 8.97
N GLU A 201 3.27 -22.62 8.54
CA GLU A 201 2.29 -23.71 8.63
C GLU A 201 2.03 -24.19 10.06
N ASP A 202 3.00 -24.02 10.96
CA ASP A 202 2.94 -24.50 12.36
C ASP A 202 2.49 -23.39 13.33
N CYS A 203 2.17 -22.19 12.82
CA CYS A 203 1.78 -21.03 13.62
C CYS A 203 0.26 -20.94 13.80
N SER A 204 -0.20 -20.56 14.99
CA SER A 204 -1.62 -20.30 15.24
C SER A 204 -2.11 -19.08 14.44
N THR A 205 -3.40 -19.06 14.07
CA THR A 205 -4.00 -17.94 13.32
C THR A 205 -3.76 -16.57 13.98
N PRO A 206 -3.91 -16.39 15.31
CA PRO A 206 -3.62 -15.10 15.95
C PRO A 206 -2.16 -14.70 15.86
N GLN A 207 -1.23 -15.66 15.90
CA GLN A 207 0.20 -15.40 15.75
C GLN A 207 0.53 -14.94 14.33
N GLN A 208 -0.05 -15.58 13.31
CA GLN A 208 0.14 -15.17 11.91
C GLN A 208 -0.38 -13.74 11.67
N LEU A 209 -1.60 -13.43 12.14
CA LEU A 209 -2.18 -12.09 12.04
C LEU A 209 -1.38 -11.04 12.82
N GLY A 210 -0.82 -11.41 13.99
CA GLY A 210 0.05 -10.53 14.77
C GLY A 210 1.34 -10.15 14.01
N VAL A 211 1.97 -11.13 13.36
CA VAL A 211 3.15 -10.89 12.50
C VAL A 211 2.78 -9.98 11.33
N THR A 212 1.66 -10.24 10.66
CA THR A 212 1.14 -9.39 9.58
C THR A 212 0.98 -7.95 10.05
N CYS A 213 0.35 -7.72 11.21
CA CYS A 213 0.11 -6.37 11.72
C CYS A 213 1.42 -5.61 11.96
N PHE A 214 2.41 -6.25 12.57
CA PHE A 214 3.70 -5.64 12.84
C PHE A 214 4.47 -5.35 11.55
N ALA A 215 4.55 -6.33 10.64
CA ALA A 215 5.18 -6.17 9.34
C ALA A 215 4.51 -5.09 8.48
N ALA A 216 3.19 -5.00 8.52
CA ALA A 216 2.42 -3.99 7.81
C ALA A 216 2.69 -2.58 8.37
N TYR A 217 2.82 -2.44 9.69
CA TYR A 217 3.14 -1.16 10.31
C TYR A 217 4.55 -0.69 9.95
N THR A 218 5.56 -1.57 10.07
CA THR A 218 6.95 -1.24 9.75
C THR A 218 7.11 -0.90 8.26
N ALA A 219 6.53 -1.72 7.37
CA ALA A 219 6.53 -1.47 5.94
C ALA A 219 5.84 -0.16 5.57
N GLY A 220 4.70 0.13 6.22
CA GLY A 220 3.97 1.37 6.01
C GLY A 220 4.75 2.62 6.45
N ALA A 221 5.44 2.55 7.59
CA ALA A 221 6.32 3.62 8.06
C ALA A 221 7.49 3.85 7.09
N LEU A 222 8.19 2.79 6.68
CA LEU A 222 9.31 2.87 5.72
C LEU A 222 8.87 3.42 4.36
N ALA A 223 7.77 2.91 3.82
CA ALA A 223 7.19 3.41 2.57
C ALA A 223 6.79 4.89 2.67
N THR A 224 6.32 5.33 3.84
CA THR A 224 5.98 6.74 4.07
C THR A 224 7.22 7.63 4.08
N VAL A 225 8.31 7.21 4.73
CA VAL A 225 9.59 7.95 4.74
C VAL A 225 10.13 8.11 3.33
N ILE A 226 10.17 7.02 2.56
CA ILE A 226 10.75 7.02 1.20
C ILE A 226 9.86 7.77 0.21
N SER A 227 8.53 7.67 0.32
CA SER A 227 7.59 8.40 -0.54
C SER A 227 7.36 9.86 -0.11
N ASN A 228 7.94 10.33 1.00
CA ASN A 228 7.67 11.67 1.51
C ASN A 228 8.10 12.81 0.57
N PRO A 229 9.30 12.77 -0.04
CA PRO A 229 9.74 13.79 -0.98
C PRO A 229 8.81 13.90 -2.20
N ALA A 230 8.41 12.76 -2.78
CA ALA A 230 7.54 12.74 -3.96
C ALA A 230 6.18 13.40 -3.68
N ASP A 231 5.58 13.12 -2.52
CA ASP A 231 4.31 13.73 -2.10
C ASP A 231 4.45 15.24 -1.83
N ASN A 232 5.55 15.66 -1.19
CA ASN A 232 5.82 17.07 -0.90
C ASN A 232 6.07 17.89 -2.19
N VAL A 233 6.82 17.34 -3.15
CA VAL A 233 7.02 17.95 -4.47
C VAL A 233 5.70 18.06 -5.21
N MET A 234 4.93 16.97 -5.31
CA MET A 234 3.65 17.00 -6.01
C MET A 234 2.64 17.94 -5.37
N THR A 235 2.57 17.98 -4.04
CA THR A 235 1.72 18.95 -3.33
C THR A 235 2.10 20.40 -3.63
N SER A 236 3.40 20.69 -3.77
CA SER A 236 3.88 22.04 -4.13
C SER A 236 3.51 22.43 -5.56
N LEU A 237 3.65 21.50 -6.51
CA LEU A 237 3.24 21.70 -7.91
C LEU A 237 1.72 21.92 -8.02
N TYR A 238 0.92 21.11 -7.32
CA TYR A 238 -0.53 21.24 -7.30
C TYR A 238 -1.02 22.58 -6.75
N LYS A 239 -0.36 23.09 -5.71
CA LYS A 239 -0.70 24.39 -5.10
C LYS A 239 -0.17 25.58 -5.91
N LYS A 240 0.39 25.35 -7.11
CA LYS A 240 1.08 26.36 -7.93
C LYS A 240 2.15 27.15 -7.16
N LYS A 241 2.76 26.52 -6.15
CA LYS A 241 3.87 27.11 -5.38
C LYS A 241 5.21 26.95 -6.08
N ALA A 242 5.25 26.13 -7.12
CA ALA A 242 6.38 25.92 -8.01
C ALA A 242 5.85 25.52 -9.39
N GLU A 243 6.53 25.95 -10.45
CA GLU A 243 6.20 25.61 -11.84
C GLU A 243 6.94 24.33 -12.29
N SER A 244 8.04 24.00 -11.63
CA SER A 244 8.85 22.81 -11.90
C SER A 244 9.22 22.06 -10.62
N ALA A 245 9.42 20.74 -10.73
CA ALA A 245 9.84 19.89 -9.61
C ALA A 245 11.16 20.39 -9.00
N MET A 246 12.09 20.89 -9.81
CA MET A 246 13.37 21.44 -9.35
C MET A 246 13.17 22.70 -8.50
N GLN A 247 12.24 23.57 -8.91
CA GLN A 247 11.88 24.76 -8.16
C GLN A 247 11.17 24.38 -6.84
N ALA A 248 10.32 23.36 -6.85
CA ALA A 248 9.70 22.84 -5.63
C ALA A 248 10.75 22.32 -4.63
N ILE A 249 11.73 21.55 -5.10
CA ILE A 249 12.83 21.03 -4.28
C ILE A 249 13.62 22.18 -3.66
N LYS A 250 13.96 23.21 -4.45
CA LYS A 250 14.69 24.39 -3.99
C LYS A 250 13.90 25.21 -2.98
N ASN A 251 12.60 25.40 -3.21
CA ASN A 251 11.72 26.19 -2.33
C ASN A 251 11.42 25.51 -0.99
N ILE A 252 11.35 24.17 -0.98
CA ILE A 252 11.09 23.41 0.25
C ILE A 252 12.40 23.22 1.04
N GLY A 253 13.50 22.93 0.34
CA GLY A 253 14.78 22.54 0.92
C GLY A 253 14.87 21.03 1.11
N PHE A 254 16.08 20.47 0.93
CA PHE A 254 16.31 19.01 0.90
C PHE A 254 15.87 18.30 2.18
N ILE A 255 16.23 18.82 3.35
CA ILE A 255 15.86 18.22 4.65
C ILE A 255 14.34 18.25 4.84
N ASN A 256 13.72 19.39 4.51
CA ASN A 256 12.28 19.58 4.65
C ASN A 256 11.46 18.69 3.70
N LEU A 257 12.02 18.24 2.58
CA LEU A 257 11.34 17.27 1.71
C LEU A 257 11.06 15.95 2.43
N PHE A 258 11.96 15.54 3.33
CA PHE A 258 11.83 14.29 4.08
C PHE A 258 11.13 14.48 5.42
N THR A 259 11.30 15.62 6.10
CA THR A 259 10.76 15.83 7.46
C THR A 259 9.37 16.45 7.47
N ARG A 260 9.01 17.27 6.46
CA ARG A 260 7.73 17.98 6.42
C ARG A 260 6.57 17.00 6.27
N SER A 261 5.56 17.15 7.13
CA SER A 261 4.35 16.31 7.19
C SER A 261 4.59 14.84 7.57
N LEU A 262 5.85 14.42 7.78
CA LEU A 262 6.20 13.01 7.99
C LEU A 262 5.53 12.40 9.22
N PRO A 263 5.55 13.03 10.43
CA PRO A 263 4.92 12.44 11.61
C PRO A 263 3.41 12.22 11.44
N ILE A 264 2.73 13.19 10.82
CA ILE A 264 1.30 13.12 10.53
C ILE A 264 1.00 11.99 9.54
N ARG A 265 1.84 11.84 8.51
CA ARG A 265 1.68 10.78 7.53
C ARG A 265 1.91 9.39 8.13
N ILE A 266 2.92 9.21 8.98
CA ILE A 266 3.17 7.93 9.65
C ILE A 266 1.99 7.59 10.59
N ALA A 267 1.54 8.57 11.39
CA ALA A 267 0.43 8.38 12.32
C ALA A 267 -0.90 8.03 11.64
N LEU A 268 -1.13 8.49 10.40
CA LEU A 268 -2.33 8.17 9.63
C LEU A 268 -2.17 6.92 8.77
N LEU A 269 -1.08 6.81 8.00
CA LEU A 269 -0.88 5.73 7.03
C LEU A 269 -0.51 4.41 7.70
N GLY A 270 0.32 4.42 8.74
CA GLY A 270 0.71 3.20 9.46
C GLY A 270 -0.50 2.37 9.91
N PRO A 271 -1.40 2.93 10.74
CA PRO A 271 -2.60 2.21 11.18
C PRO A 271 -3.54 1.78 10.04
N VAL A 272 -3.69 2.60 9.00
CA VAL A 272 -4.52 2.27 7.83
C VAL A 272 -3.98 1.05 7.09
N ILE A 273 -2.67 1.00 6.85
CA ILE A 273 -2.01 -0.11 6.17
C ILE A 273 -2.09 -1.37 7.03
N THR A 274 -1.81 -1.25 8.33
CA THR A 274 -1.96 -2.36 9.28
C THR A 274 -3.36 -2.95 9.24
N LEU A 275 -4.39 -2.11 9.33
CA LEU A 275 -5.78 -2.57 9.28
C LEU A 275 -6.12 -3.20 7.93
N GLN A 276 -5.60 -2.65 6.84
CA GLN A 276 -5.84 -3.16 5.50
C GLN A 276 -5.24 -4.56 5.31
N TRP A 277 -3.99 -4.76 5.71
CA TRP A 277 -3.34 -6.07 5.67
C TRP A 277 -4.00 -7.06 6.63
N PHE A 278 -4.38 -6.62 7.83
CA PHE A 278 -5.11 -7.45 8.78
C PHE A 278 -6.42 -7.98 8.19
N LEU A 279 -7.23 -7.10 7.60
CA LEU A 279 -8.49 -7.49 6.95
C LEU A 279 -8.25 -8.39 5.75
N TYR A 280 -7.25 -8.07 4.92
CA TYR A 280 -6.89 -8.86 3.74
C TYR A 280 -6.48 -10.29 4.11
N ASP A 281 -5.57 -10.44 5.06
CA ASP A 281 -5.08 -11.74 5.52
C ASP A 281 -6.17 -12.52 6.27
N THR A 282 -7.03 -11.84 7.03
CA THR A 282 -8.21 -12.48 7.64
C THR A 282 -9.13 -13.07 6.58
N ILE A 283 -9.39 -12.37 5.48
CA ILE A 283 -10.22 -12.87 4.37
C ILE A 283 -9.56 -14.08 3.70
N LYS A 284 -8.24 -14.05 3.48
CA LYS A 284 -7.50 -15.20 2.95
C LYS A 284 -7.63 -16.43 3.86
N VAL A 285 -7.39 -16.25 5.17
CA VAL A 285 -7.51 -17.33 6.18
C VAL A 285 -8.92 -17.91 6.22
N LEU A 286 -9.95 -17.05 6.23
CA LEU A 286 -11.36 -17.50 6.22
C LEU A 286 -11.74 -18.25 4.93
N SER A 287 -11.07 -17.97 3.82
CA SER A 287 -11.27 -18.66 2.54
C SER A 287 -10.51 -19.99 2.45
N GLY A 288 -9.85 -20.43 3.53
CA GLY A 288 -9.03 -21.64 3.56
C GLY A 288 -7.67 -21.50 2.87
N LEU A 289 -7.32 -20.29 2.42
CA LEU A 289 -5.97 -19.97 1.93
C LEU A 289 -5.13 -19.59 3.14
N PHE A 290 -4.26 -20.50 3.59
CA PHE A 290 -3.20 -20.12 4.53
C PHE A 290 -2.38 -18.96 3.94
N ILE A 291 -1.82 -18.11 4.82
CA ILE A 291 -0.89 -17.03 4.46
C ILE A 291 0.43 -17.66 3.99
N ARG A 292 0.38 -18.41 2.88
CA ARG A 292 1.54 -18.98 2.21
C ARG A 292 2.06 -17.95 1.24
N LEU A 293 3.28 -17.53 1.49
CA LEU A 293 4.12 -16.79 0.55
C LEU A 293 4.93 -17.76 -0.34
N ASP A 294 4.47 -19.02 -0.45
CA ASP A 294 5.27 -20.14 -0.94
C ASP A 294 5.34 -20.25 -2.46
N SER A 295 4.98 -19.22 -3.23
CA SER A 295 5.42 -19.16 -4.63
C SER A 295 6.91 -18.81 -4.76
N ILE A 296 7.60 -18.49 -3.65
CA ILE A 296 9.05 -18.22 -3.61
C ILE A 296 9.82 -19.29 -2.82
N ASP A 297 9.20 -20.44 -2.49
CA ASP A 297 9.90 -21.54 -1.81
C ASP A 297 11.13 -22.13 -2.56
N PRO A 298 11.27 -22.04 -3.91
CA PRO A 298 12.53 -22.42 -4.55
C PRO A 298 13.72 -21.53 -4.17
N LEU A 299 13.48 -20.25 -3.82
CA LEU A 299 14.52 -19.29 -3.44
C LEU A 299 14.92 -19.43 -1.96
N LEU A 300 13.97 -19.73 -1.07
CA LEU A 300 14.24 -20.00 0.35
C LEU A 300 14.95 -21.34 0.56
N ALA A 301 14.61 -22.37 -0.22
CA ALA A 301 15.32 -23.65 -0.23
C ALA A 301 16.78 -23.52 -0.69
N ARG A 302 17.11 -22.50 -1.50
CA ARG A 302 18.48 -22.24 -1.96
C ARG A 302 19.33 -21.55 -0.90
N ASP A 303 18.79 -20.55 -0.20
CA ASP A 303 19.50 -19.87 0.90
C ASP A 303 19.73 -20.80 2.10
N PHE A 304 18.79 -21.71 2.41
CA PHE A 304 19.01 -22.71 3.46
C PHE A 304 20.13 -23.70 3.11
N ARG A 305 20.23 -24.15 1.85
CA ARG A 305 21.35 -25.03 1.41
C ARG A 305 22.70 -24.32 1.37
N ILE A 306 22.73 -23.02 1.07
CA ILE A 306 23.97 -22.24 1.08
C ILE A 306 24.42 -21.98 2.54
N PHE A 307 23.48 -21.73 3.46
CA PHE A 307 23.82 -21.57 4.88
C PHE A 307 24.23 -22.88 5.54
N GLU A 308 23.55 -24.00 5.25
CA GLU A 308 23.98 -25.35 5.69
C GLU A 308 25.40 -25.62 5.19
N ASN A 309 25.69 -25.42 3.90
CA ASN A 309 27.04 -25.62 3.36
C ASN A 309 28.09 -24.67 3.94
N SER A 310 27.74 -23.42 4.31
CA SER A 310 28.71 -22.54 4.99
C SER A 310 28.97 -22.93 6.44
N SER A 311 27.99 -23.50 7.15
CA SER A 311 28.18 -24.04 8.50
C SER A 311 28.89 -25.39 8.54
N THR A 312 28.91 -26.14 7.42
CA THR A 312 29.69 -27.39 7.32
C THR A 312 31.16 -27.17 6.93
N ILE A 313 31.50 -26.01 6.33
CA ILE A 313 32.88 -25.73 5.86
C ILE A 313 33.77 -25.14 6.97
N GLU A 314 33.22 -24.60 8.06
CA GLU A 314 34.00 -24.16 9.23
C GLU A 314 34.35 -25.29 10.23
N GLY A 315 33.98 -26.54 9.93
CA GLY A 315 34.11 -27.68 10.85
C GLY A 315 35.23 -28.69 10.58
N MET A 316 36.12 -28.47 9.59
CA MET A 316 37.03 -29.54 9.14
C MET A 316 38.42 -29.04 8.74
N GLU A 317 39.29 -28.77 9.73
CA GLU A 317 40.74 -29.06 9.68
C GLU A 317 41.42 -28.67 11.01
N VAL A 318 41.45 -29.59 11.98
CA VAL A 318 42.52 -29.64 12.99
C VAL A 318 42.92 -31.11 13.14
N THR A 319 43.72 -31.60 12.19
CA THR A 319 44.41 -32.88 12.34
C THR A 319 45.58 -32.69 13.28
N THR A 320 45.41 -33.12 14.52
CA THR A 320 46.47 -33.20 15.53
C THR A 320 47.57 -34.15 15.07
N MET A 321 48.77 -33.62 14.82
CA MET A 321 50.01 -34.41 14.77
C MET A 321 50.38 -34.87 16.18
N THR A 322 50.47 -36.18 16.40
CA THR A 322 51.15 -36.77 17.56
C THR A 322 52.53 -37.28 17.12
N PRO A 323 53.61 -37.01 17.88
CA PRO A 323 54.94 -37.52 17.56
C PRO A 323 55.19 -38.88 18.23
N GLN A 324 55.62 -39.86 17.44
CA GLN A 324 56.55 -40.92 17.84
C GLN A 324 57.54 -41.15 16.70
#